data_AF-A0AA88LDM3-F1
#
_entry.id   AF-A0AA88LDM3-F1
#
_cell.length_a   1.000
_cell.length_b   1.000
_cell.length_c   1.000
_cell.angle_alpha   90.00
_cell.angle_beta   90.00
_cell.angle_gamma   90.00
#
_symmetry.space_group_name_H-M   'P 1'
#
loop_
_entity.id
_entity.type
_entity.pdbx_description
1 polymer ?
#
loop_
_entity_poly.entity_id
_entity_poly.type
_entity_poly.pdbx_seq_one_letter_code
_entity_poly.pdbx_strand_id
1 'polypeptide(L)'
;MVRTYQRKRDKPPPDLATLQRAVTSIVKDGSSIRAAAENFGLKKSTVNDALRRYRAELDAQPDILETDKSPAKVLPSERQAADHGEVIQDSEPEGPAPGISGTAPITPESVRPHPRIDPTKRNPSNGRKRGKTRILTDTPEKEQLEKEKHNREAKKAKKKTPQKKITKTKKMVGRRQTKVGNKRKPSAFIRLSVSETSSSEPELPDDICDDESDMSLDLGEDDVVASDRPVSPIQIGKFVLVKFELGKSKSSCVYYVGLVESIDNDVADVKFLRKIGPKFVFPEIEDKATVDKKDIVLVLPDPSSSGGTARSIAGHVFSRDFSAFNIK
;
A
#
# COMPACT_ATOMS: atom_id res chain seq x y z
N MET A 1 32.93 -19.65 -26.77
CA MET A 1 32.05 -20.82 -26.53
C MET A 1 30.87 -20.40 -25.66
N VAL A 2 29.67 -20.28 -26.23
CA VAL A 2 28.46 -19.93 -25.49
C VAL A 2 27.98 -21.18 -24.74
N ARG A 3 27.89 -21.11 -23.41
CA ARG A 3 27.34 -22.21 -22.61
C ARG A 3 25.81 -22.18 -22.71
N THR A 4 25.22 -23.12 -23.42
CA THR A 4 23.78 -23.35 -23.40
C THR A 4 23.38 -23.94 -22.05
N TYR A 5 22.74 -23.12 -21.21
CA TYR A 5 22.26 -23.56 -19.91
C TYR A 5 20.98 -24.39 -20.06
N GLN A 6 21.06 -25.70 -19.80
CA GLN A 6 19.86 -26.53 -19.63
C GLN A 6 19.30 -26.33 -18.23
N ARG A 7 18.07 -25.80 -18.15
CA ARG A 7 17.36 -25.62 -16.87
C ARG A 7 17.00 -26.99 -16.28
N LYS A 8 17.52 -27.29 -15.10
CA LYS A 8 17.17 -28.49 -14.30
C LYS A 8 15.77 -28.38 -13.71
N ARG A 9 14.73 -28.54 -14.53
CA ARG A 9 13.37 -28.74 -14.03
C ARG A 9 12.98 -30.19 -14.34
N ASP A 10 13.08 -31.06 -13.35
CA ASP A 10 12.71 -32.48 -13.49
C ASP A 10 11.20 -32.71 -13.51
N LYS A 11 10.40 -31.68 -13.23
CA LYS A 11 8.94 -31.78 -13.17
C LYS A 11 8.34 -31.31 -14.50
N PRO A 12 7.51 -32.13 -15.16
CA PRO A 12 6.78 -31.69 -16.33
C PRO A 12 5.86 -30.51 -15.96
N PRO A 13 5.54 -29.63 -16.92
CA PRO A 13 4.55 -28.60 -16.69
C PRO A 13 3.20 -29.24 -16.31
N PRO A 14 2.40 -28.56 -15.46
CA PRO A 14 1.07 -29.03 -15.12
C PRO A 14 0.18 -29.08 -16.37
N ASP A 15 -0.78 -30.00 -16.37
CA ASP A 15 -1.75 -30.15 -17.43
C ASP A 15 -2.64 -28.89 -17.57
N LEU A 16 -2.86 -28.46 -18.81
CA LEU A 16 -3.57 -27.22 -19.13
C LEU A 16 -5.05 -27.31 -18.78
N ALA A 17 -5.68 -28.47 -19.00
CA ALA A 17 -7.09 -28.68 -18.67
C ALA A 17 -7.32 -28.57 -17.16
N THR A 18 -6.39 -29.11 -16.36
CA THR A 18 -6.40 -29.00 -14.90
C THR A 18 -6.26 -27.53 -14.44
N LEU A 19 -5.42 -26.73 -15.10
CA LEU A 19 -5.29 -25.30 -14.82
C LEU A 19 -6.58 -24.52 -15.14
N GLN A 20 -7.21 -24.80 -16.27
CA GLN A 20 -8.45 -24.14 -16.67
C GLN A 20 -9.61 -24.45 -15.71
N ARG A 21 -9.74 -25.70 -15.26
CA ARG A 21 -10.72 -26.08 -14.22
C ARG A 21 -10.49 -25.36 -12.89
N ALA A 22 -9.23 -25.22 -12.49
CA ALA A 22 -8.88 -24.47 -11.29
C ALA A 22 -9.26 -22.99 -11.40
N VAL A 23 -8.93 -22.33 -12.52
CA VAL A 23 -9.26 -20.91 -12.74
C VAL A 23 -10.77 -20.70 -12.82
N THR A 24 -11.50 -21.56 -13.54
CA THR A 24 -12.96 -21.47 -13.65
C THR A 24 -13.66 -21.64 -12.31
N SER A 25 -13.20 -22.54 -11.43
CA SER A 25 -13.75 -22.66 -10.06
C SER A 25 -13.57 -21.40 -9.20
N ILE A 26 -12.51 -20.61 -9.44
CA ILE A 26 -12.29 -19.36 -8.72
C ILE A 26 -13.21 -18.26 -9.26
N VAL A 27 -13.36 -18.17 -10.58
CA VAL A 27 -14.15 -17.12 -11.24
C VAL A 27 -15.65 -17.37 -11.12
N LYS A 28 -16.11 -18.61 -11.33
CA LYS A 28 -17.53 -18.98 -11.30
C LYS A 28 -18.01 -19.26 -9.88
N ASP A 29 -17.28 -20.08 -9.12
CA ASP A 29 -17.74 -20.54 -7.80
C ASP A 29 -17.23 -19.65 -6.65
N GLY A 30 -16.39 -18.65 -6.94
CA GLY A 30 -15.80 -17.77 -5.92
C GLY A 30 -14.81 -18.48 -4.98
N SER A 31 -14.28 -19.64 -5.38
CA SER A 31 -13.35 -20.42 -4.56
C SER A 31 -12.05 -19.65 -4.29
N SER A 32 -11.48 -19.79 -3.08
CA SER A 32 -10.18 -19.19 -2.80
C SER A 32 -9.05 -19.87 -3.60
N ILE A 33 -8.01 -19.10 -3.98
CA ILE A 33 -6.84 -19.63 -4.71
C ILE A 33 -6.20 -20.82 -3.98
N ARG A 34 -6.22 -20.82 -2.64
CA ARG A 34 -5.66 -21.92 -1.83
C ARG A 34 -6.51 -23.18 -1.95
N ALA A 35 -7.83 -23.05 -1.79
CA ALA A 35 -8.78 -24.15 -1.92
C ALA A 35 -8.73 -24.79 -3.31
N ALA A 36 -8.71 -23.97 -4.38
CA ALA A 36 -8.55 -24.47 -5.74
C ALA A 36 -7.19 -25.18 -5.95
N ALA A 37 -6.09 -24.62 -5.43
CA ALA A 37 -4.78 -25.26 -5.55
C ALA A 37 -4.74 -26.64 -4.86
N GLU A 38 -5.35 -26.78 -3.69
CA GLU A 38 -5.46 -28.05 -2.96
C GLU A 38 -6.35 -29.06 -3.69
N ASN A 39 -7.52 -28.63 -4.17
CA ASN A 39 -8.49 -29.48 -4.88
C ASN A 39 -7.93 -30.05 -6.19
N PHE A 40 -7.13 -29.27 -6.93
CA PHE A 40 -6.58 -29.67 -8.22
C PHE A 40 -5.13 -30.18 -8.15
N GLY A 41 -4.55 -30.32 -6.94
CA GLY A 41 -3.17 -30.81 -6.77
C GLY A 41 -2.11 -29.89 -7.36
N LEU A 42 -2.40 -28.59 -7.46
CA LEU A 42 -1.52 -27.59 -8.07
C LEU A 42 -0.79 -26.77 -7.01
N LYS A 43 0.34 -26.17 -7.38
CA LYS A 43 0.98 -25.16 -6.53
C LYS A 43 0.17 -23.88 -6.58
N LYS A 44 -0.04 -23.23 -5.43
CA LYS A 44 -0.71 -21.92 -5.32
C LYS A 44 -0.16 -20.87 -6.31
N SER A 45 1.16 -20.81 -6.47
CA SER A 45 1.81 -19.87 -7.40
C SER A 45 1.37 -20.13 -8.85
N THR A 46 1.29 -21.40 -9.25
CA THR A 46 0.88 -21.80 -10.59
C THR A 46 -0.57 -21.41 -10.88
N VAL A 47 -1.48 -21.60 -9.92
CA VAL A 47 -2.88 -21.17 -10.05
C VAL A 47 -2.98 -19.65 -10.13
N ASN A 48 -2.21 -18.93 -9.31
CA ASN A 48 -2.18 -17.46 -9.34
C ASN A 48 -1.62 -16.92 -10.66
N ASP A 49 -0.57 -17.51 -11.20
CA ASP A 49 0.02 -17.12 -12.49
C ASP A 49 -0.97 -17.39 -13.64
N ALA A 50 -1.70 -18.52 -13.61
CA ALA A 50 -2.74 -18.83 -14.58
C ALA A 50 -3.92 -17.86 -14.49
N LEU A 51 -4.35 -17.49 -13.28
CA LEU A 51 -5.43 -16.52 -13.06
C LEU A 51 -5.05 -15.11 -13.52
N ARG A 52 -3.78 -14.70 -13.35
CA ARG A 52 -3.26 -13.44 -13.91
C ARG A 52 -3.31 -13.43 -15.43
N ARG A 53 -2.91 -14.52 -16.08
CA ARG A 53 -2.98 -14.65 -17.54
C ARG A 53 -4.43 -14.59 -18.03
N TYR A 54 -5.33 -15.32 -17.37
CA TYR A 54 -6.74 -15.33 -17.72
C TYR A 54 -7.38 -13.93 -17.61
N ARG A 55 -7.06 -13.16 -16.57
CA ARG A 55 -7.53 -11.77 -16.44
C ARG A 55 -6.96 -10.87 -17.54
N ALA A 56 -5.65 -10.96 -17.79
CA ALA A 56 -5.03 -10.18 -18.87
C ALA A 56 -5.60 -10.54 -20.26
N GLU A 57 -6.00 -11.79 -20.48
CA GLU A 57 -6.65 -12.24 -21.71
C GLU A 57 -8.09 -11.72 -21.84
N LEU A 58 -8.85 -11.65 -20.73
CA LEU A 58 -10.15 -10.99 -20.70
C LEU A 58 -10.02 -9.48 -21.00
N ASP A 59 -9.02 -8.82 -20.41
CA ASP A 59 -8.77 -7.39 -20.64
C ASP A 59 -8.30 -7.11 -22.08
N ALA A 60 -7.61 -8.08 -22.72
CA ALA A 60 -7.12 -7.96 -24.09
C ALA A 60 -8.16 -8.28 -25.18
N GLN A 61 -9.35 -8.75 -24.81
CA GLN A 61 -10.47 -9.01 -25.72
C GLN A 61 -11.66 -8.07 -25.43
N PRO A 62 -11.51 -6.74 -25.59
CA PRO A 62 -12.58 -5.78 -25.28
C PRO A 62 -13.78 -5.85 -26.26
N ASP A 63 -13.61 -6.43 -27.47
CA ASP A 63 -14.50 -6.15 -28.61
C ASP A 63 -15.52 -7.24 -29.00
N ILE A 64 -15.76 -8.30 -28.20
CA ILE A 64 -16.67 -9.41 -28.60
C ILE A 64 -17.87 -9.62 -27.66
N LEU A 65 -18.20 -8.65 -26.79
CA LEU A 65 -19.39 -8.77 -25.90
C LEU A 65 -20.46 -7.71 -26.15
N GLU A 66 -20.66 -7.31 -27.40
CA GLU A 66 -21.79 -6.48 -27.81
C GLU A 66 -22.72 -7.12 -28.85
N THR A 67 -22.83 -8.44 -28.87
CA THR A 67 -23.92 -9.12 -29.59
C THR A 67 -24.73 -10.02 -28.66
N ASP A 68 -26.04 -9.80 -28.70
CA ASP A 68 -27.09 -10.65 -28.14
C ASP A 68 -27.41 -10.49 -26.64
N LYS A 69 -27.45 -9.24 -26.17
CA LYS A 69 -28.47 -8.88 -25.17
C LYS A 69 -29.81 -8.77 -25.89
N SER A 70 -30.42 -9.93 -26.14
CA SER A 70 -31.76 -10.06 -26.69
C SER A 70 -32.74 -9.12 -25.96
N PRO A 71 -33.56 -8.33 -26.66
CA PRO A 71 -34.52 -7.43 -26.04
C PRO A 71 -35.55 -8.25 -25.27
N ALA A 72 -35.44 -8.23 -23.94
CA ALA A 72 -36.46 -8.75 -23.07
C ALA A 72 -37.76 -7.97 -23.32
N LYS A 73 -38.76 -8.68 -23.82
CA LYS A 73 -40.17 -8.26 -23.91
C LYS A 73 -40.58 -7.57 -22.61
N VAL A 74 -40.81 -6.27 -22.71
CA VAL A 74 -41.56 -5.48 -21.75
C VAL A 74 -42.98 -6.05 -21.71
N LEU A 75 -43.34 -6.69 -20.59
CA LEU A 75 -44.72 -6.96 -20.23
C LEU A 75 -45.21 -5.80 -19.34
N PRO A 76 -46.30 -5.11 -19.68
CA PRO A 76 -46.87 -4.08 -18.82
C PRO A 76 -47.69 -4.75 -17.71
N SER A 77 -47.25 -4.65 -16.45
CA SER A 77 -48.09 -4.93 -15.29
C SER A 77 -48.57 -3.63 -14.67
N GLU A 78 -49.73 -3.20 -15.16
CA GLU A 78 -50.69 -2.36 -14.47
C GLU A 78 -50.99 -2.94 -13.08
N ARG A 79 -50.76 -2.16 -12.02
CA ARG A 79 -51.38 -2.33 -10.69
C ARG A 79 -51.21 -1.08 -9.83
N GLN A 80 -52.26 -0.26 -9.91
CA GLN A 80 -53.05 0.25 -8.79
C GLN A 80 -52.36 1.10 -7.72
N ALA A 81 -52.82 2.36 -7.71
CA ALA A 81 -52.72 3.32 -6.62
C ALA A 81 -53.42 2.83 -5.34
N ALA A 82 -52.75 3.04 -4.22
CA ALA A 82 -53.29 3.25 -2.87
C ALA A 82 -52.20 4.08 -2.17
N ASP A 83 -52.32 5.39 -2.01
CA ASP A 83 -53.18 6.08 -1.04
C ASP A 83 -53.12 5.46 0.36
N HIS A 84 -52.06 5.80 1.09
CA HIS A 84 -52.04 5.83 2.55
C HIS A 84 -51.22 7.05 2.99
N GLY A 85 -51.92 8.15 3.22
CA GLY A 85 -51.43 9.20 4.10
C GLY A 85 -51.45 8.71 5.54
N GLU A 86 -50.29 8.75 6.20
CA GLU A 86 -50.21 8.57 7.65
C GLU A 86 -49.58 9.83 8.26
N VAL A 87 -50.44 10.54 8.97
CA VAL A 87 -50.18 11.71 9.79
C VAL A 87 -49.42 11.23 11.03
N ILE A 88 -48.15 11.63 11.18
CA ILE A 88 -47.42 11.43 12.44
C ILE A 88 -47.48 12.74 13.21
N GLN A 89 -48.24 12.68 14.30
CA GLN A 89 -48.44 13.74 15.27
C GLN A 89 -47.15 14.00 16.07
N ASP A 90 -46.85 15.28 16.22
CA ASP A 90 -45.91 15.82 17.20
C ASP A 90 -46.35 15.45 18.62
N SER A 91 -45.47 14.78 19.36
CA SER A 91 -45.57 14.68 20.81
C SER A 91 -44.21 15.00 21.42
N GLU A 92 -44.09 16.22 21.94
CA GLU A 92 -43.08 16.63 22.92
C GLU A 92 -43.19 15.72 24.17
N PRO A 93 -42.07 15.16 24.67
CA PRO A 93 -42.02 14.72 26.05
C PRO A 93 -41.40 15.84 26.91
N GLU A 94 -42.24 16.31 27.83
CA GLU A 94 -41.89 17.18 28.95
C GLU A 94 -40.69 16.66 29.76
N GLY A 95 -39.89 17.60 30.26
CA GLY A 95 -38.68 17.33 31.01
C GLY A 95 -38.91 16.72 32.41
N PRO A 96 -37.94 15.97 32.94
CA PRO A 96 -37.97 15.55 34.34
C PRO A 96 -37.38 16.63 35.25
N ALA A 97 -38.18 16.97 36.27
CA ALA A 97 -37.86 17.85 37.38
C ALA A 97 -36.61 17.38 38.19
N PRO A 98 -35.90 18.30 38.85
CA PRO A 98 -34.75 17.99 39.70
C PRO A 98 -35.18 17.57 41.11
N GLY A 99 -34.80 16.38 41.53
CA GLY A 99 -34.89 16.01 42.94
C GLY A 99 -34.54 14.56 43.20
N ILE A 100 -33.36 14.32 43.77
CA ILE A 100 -33.15 13.68 45.08
C ILE A 100 -31.66 13.58 45.39
N SER A 101 -31.35 13.86 46.64
CA SER A 101 -30.04 13.96 47.30
C SER A 101 -29.19 12.68 47.28
N GLY A 102 -27.90 12.83 46.94
CA GLY A 102 -26.84 12.46 47.89
C GLY A 102 -26.26 11.04 47.89
N THR A 103 -26.44 10.22 46.86
CA THR A 103 -25.67 8.96 46.73
C THR A 103 -24.81 8.99 45.47
N ALA A 104 -23.49 8.96 45.65
CA ALA A 104 -22.55 8.88 44.53
C ALA A 104 -22.91 7.67 43.63
N PRO A 105 -23.01 7.84 42.30
CA PRO A 105 -23.37 6.75 41.40
C PRO A 105 -22.34 5.63 41.50
N ILE A 106 -22.80 4.42 41.84
CA ILE A 106 -22.01 3.19 41.85
C ILE A 106 -21.60 2.93 40.40
N THR A 107 -20.36 3.24 40.04
CA THR A 107 -19.83 2.94 38.71
C THR A 107 -19.59 1.43 38.60
N PRO A 108 -19.80 0.82 37.41
CA PRO A 108 -19.58 -0.62 37.22
C PRO A 108 -18.13 -1.06 37.53
N GLU A 109 -17.16 -0.15 37.44
CA GLU A 109 -15.78 -0.39 37.88
C GLU A 109 -15.65 -0.66 39.38
N SER A 110 -16.57 -0.16 40.22
CA SER A 110 -16.55 -0.40 41.68
C SER A 110 -17.04 -1.79 42.08
N VAL A 111 -17.86 -2.44 41.25
CA VAL A 111 -18.46 -3.75 41.54
C VAL A 111 -17.58 -4.91 41.03
N ARG A 112 -16.79 -4.67 39.97
CA ARG A 112 -15.85 -5.65 39.41
C ARG A 112 -14.53 -4.97 39.04
N PRO A 113 -13.58 -4.82 39.97
CA PRO A 113 -12.26 -4.33 39.63
C PRO A 113 -11.62 -5.26 38.58
N HIS A 114 -11.23 -4.71 37.44
CA HIS A 114 -10.59 -5.48 36.39
C HIS A 114 -9.32 -6.15 36.90
N PRO A 115 -9.03 -7.40 36.47
CA PRO A 115 -7.78 -8.06 36.82
C PRO A 115 -6.61 -7.18 36.37
N ARG A 116 -5.82 -6.69 37.34
CA ARG A 116 -4.63 -5.87 37.07
C ARG A 116 -3.61 -6.76 36.37
N ILE A 117 -3.38 -6.50 35.09
CA ILE A 117 -2.28 -7.11 34.35
C ILE A 117 -1.00 -6.48 34.92
N ASP A 118 -0.25 -7.24 35.71
CA ASP A 118 1.09 -6.83 36.14
C ASP A 118 1.87 -6.32 34.92
N PRO A 119 2.66 -5.23 35.04
CA PRO A 119 3.45 -4.69 33.94
C PRO A 119 4.32 -5.82 33.38
N THR A 120 3.86 -6.37 32.26
CA THR A 120 4.50 -7.48 31.58
C THR A 120 5.92 -7.03 31.33
N LYS A 121 6.87 -7.77 31.90
CA LYS A 121 8.31 -7.55 31.70
C LYS A 121 8.56 -7.58 30.20
N ARG A 122 8.53 -6.41 29.56
CA ARG A 122 9.02 -6.23 28.20
C ARG A 122 10.50 -6.49 28.30
N ASN A 123 10.90 -7.74 28.07
CA ASN A 123 12.29 -8.07 27.87
C ASN A 123 12.83 -7.08 26.82
N PRO A 124 13.81 -6.23 27.15
CA PRO A 124 14.43 -5.33 26.19
C PRO A 124 15.33 -6.15 25.27
N SER A 125 14.72 -7.05 24.52
CA SER A 125 15.38 -7.93 23.58
C SER A 125 15.58 -7.15 22.29
N ASN A 126 16.81 -6.70 22.08
CA ASN A 126 17.38 -6.39 20.76
C ASN A 126 16.68 -5.29 19.93
N GLY A 127 16.12 -4.27 20.57
CA GLY A 127 15.89 -2.99 19.90
C GLY A 127 17.23 -2.42 19.43
N ARG A 128 17.42 -2.31 18.11
CA ARG A 128 18.57 -1.62 17.50
C ARG A 128 18.68 -0.23 18.13
N LYS A 129 19.82 0.10 18.75
CA LYS A 129 20.06 1.41 19.37
C LYS A 129 19.69 2.50 18.36
N ARG A 130 18.70 3.33 18.69
CA ARG A 130 18.33 4.50 17.88
C ARG A 130 19.56 5.39 17.78
N GLY A 131 20.02 5.65 16.55
CA GLY A 131 21.13 6.57 16.32
C GLY A 131 20.70 7.96 16.80
N LYS A 132 21.58 8.65 17.53
CA LYS A 132 21.35 10.04 17.92
C LYS A 132 21.24 10.86 16.63
N THR A 133 20.12 11.54 16.43
CA THR A 133 19.96 12.54 15.37
C THR A 133 20.94 13.66 15.68
N ARG A 134 22.01 13.77 14.88
CA ARG A 134 23.02 14.79 15.07
C ARG A 134 22.78 15.87 14.03
N ILE A 135 22.41 17.04 14.53
CA ILE A 135 22.25 18.26 13.73
C ILE A 135 23.66 18.67 13.31
N LEU A 136 23.90 18.67 12.00
CA LEU A 136 25.18 19.00 11.40
C LEU A 136 25.22 20.52 11.21
N THR A 137 25.39 21.27 12.30
CA THR A 137 25.81 22.67 12.23
C THR A 137 27.32 22.72 12.31
N ASP A 138 27.91 23.53 11.43
CA ASP A 138 29.35 23.74 11.31
C ASP A 138 29.98 24.25 12.61
N THR A 139 31.28 23.99 12.76
CA THR A 139 32.17 24.17 13.94
C THR A 139 32.31 22.91 14.83
N PRO A 140 33.40 22.75 15.57
CA PRO A 140 34.52 21.76 15.52
C PRO A 140 34.26 20.24 15.36
N GLU A 141 33.03 19.73 15.26
CA GLU A 141 32.78 18.27 15.20
C GLU A 141 33.16 17.62 13.84
N LYS A 142 33.25 18.41 12.77
CA LYS A 142 33.56 17.92 11.42
C LYS A 142 34.93 17.23 11.35
N GLU A 143 35.94 17.84 11.96
CA GLU A 143 37.32 17.34 11.90
C GLU A 143 37.49 16.03 12.70
N GLN A 144 36.74 15.87 13.79
CA GLN A 144 36.75 14.62 14.57
C GLN A 144 36.17 13.45 13.77
N LEU A 145 35.14 13.69 12.95
CA LEU A 145 34.52 12.67 12.13
C LEU A 145 35.38 12.23 10.96
N GLU A 146 36.10 13.16 10.33
CA GLU A 146 37.03 12.86 9.25
C GLU A 146 38.20 12.03 9.77
N LYS A 147 38.76 12.39 10.94
CA LYS A 147 39.78 11.59 11.63
C LYS A 147 39.25 10.19 12.02
N GLU A 148 38.01 10.09 12.48
CA GLU A 148 37.39 8.80 12.82
C GLU A 148 37.17 7.93 11.57
N LYS A 149 36.71 8.51 10.46
CA LYS A 149 36.55 7.82 9.16
C LYS A 149 37.90 7.28 8.67
N HIS A 150 38.93 8.12 8.64
CA HIS A 150 40.27 7.73 8.19
C HIS A 150 40.84 6.59 9.03
N ASN A 151 40.69 6.66 10.36
CA ASN A 151 41.10 5.58 11.26
C ASN A 151 40.34 4.26 11.02
N ARG A 152 39.04 4.33 10.69
CA ARG A 152 38.23 3.15 10.40
C ARG A 152 38.64 2.50 9.09
N GLU A 153 39.00 3.29 8.09
CA GLU A 153 39.48 2.81 6.79
C GLU A 153 40.87 2.18 6.91
N ALA A 154 41.79 2.82 7.64
CA ALA A 154 43.10 2.26 7.95
C ALA A 154 43.00 0.89 8.67
N LYS A 155 42.05 0.74 9.62
CA LYS A 155 41.79 -0.55 10.30
C LYS A 155 41.20 -1.61 9.36
N LYS A 156 40.41 -1.22 8.36
CA LYS A 156 39.88 -2.15 7.34
C LYS A 156 40.97 -2.60 6.37
N ALA A 157 41.89 -1.70 5.99
CA ALA A 157 43.02 -2.04 5.12
C ALA A 157 43.97 -3.06 5.76
N LYS A 158 44.29 -2.90 7.06
CA LYS A 158 45.14 -3.84 7.82
C LYS A 158 44.54 -5.25 7.98
N LYS A 159 43.22 -5.42 7.80
CA LYS A 159 42.56 -6.74 7.87
C LYS A 159 42.50 -7.48 6.53
N LYS A 160 42.87 -6.83 5.43
CA LYS A 160 42.77 -7.40 4.06
C LYS A 160 44.07 -7.96 3.52
N THR A 161 45.17 -7.93 4.26
CA THR A 161 46.40 -8.66 3.91
C THR A 161 46.41 -10.03 4.60
N PRO A 162 45.97 -11.12 3.94
CA PRO A 162 46.24 -12.46 4.45
C PRO A 162 47.74 -12.71 4.31
N GLN A 163 48.50 -12.57 5.40
CA GLN A 163 49.80 -13.21 5.48
C GLN A 163 49.57 -14.72 5.42
N LYS A 164 49.71 -15.29 4.22
CA LYS A 164 49.83 -16.73 4.00
C LYS A 164 51.08 -17.21 4.75
N LYS A 165 50.93 -17.54 6.03
CA LYS A 165 51.88 -18.43 6.71
C LYS A 165 51.63 -19.83 6.18
N ILE A 166 52.46 -20.22 5.22
CA ILE A 166 52.58 -21.58 4.72
C ILE A 166 53.17 -22.41 5.86
N THR A 167 52.34 -23.14 6.59
CA THR A 167 52.80 -24.28 7.40
C THR A 167 52.36 -25.55 6.71
N LYS A 168 53.34 -26.20 6.07
CA LYS A 168 53.21 -27.56 5.52
C LYS A 168 53.23 -28.53 6.70
N THR A 169 52.15 -29.29 6.92
CA THR A 169 52.26 -30.61 7.54
C THR A 169 51.27 -31.60 6.92
N LYS A 170 51.83 -32.71 6.45
CA LYS A 170 51.18 -33.92 5.96
C LYS A 170 50.60 -34.74 7.13
N LYS A 171 49.43 -35.35 6.95
CA LYS A 171 49.01 -36.74 7.30
C LYS A 171 47.48 -36.79 7.29
N MET A 172 46.87 -37.49 6.33
CA MET A 172 46.52 -38.92 6.35
C MET A 172 45.52 -39.34 7.43
N VAL A 173 44.39 -39.84 6.93
CA VAL A 173 43.58 -40.98 7.42
C VAL A 173 42.75 -40.78 8.68
N GLY A 174 41.45 -41.09 8.56
CA GLY A 174 40.70 -41.65 9.69
C GLY A 174 39.26 -41.20 9.83
N ARG A 175 38.37 -41.77 9.01
CA ARG A 175 37.10 -42.39 9.41
C ARG A 175 36.70 -42.18 10.89
N ARG A 176 35.57 -41.51 11.14
CA ARG A 176 34.48 -42.05 11.98
C ARG A 176 33.23 -41.18 11.92
N GLN A 177 32.14 -41.84 11.55
CA GLN A 177 30.77 -41.39 11.76
C GLN A 177 30.54 -41.16 13.25
N THR A 178 30.00 -40.00 13.62
CA THR A 178 29.23 -39.85 14.86
C THR A 178 27.92 -39.16 14.53
N LYS A 179 26.87 -39.93 14.79
CA LYS A 179 25.46 -39.56 14.84
C LYS A 179 25.21 -39.04 16.25
N VAL A 180 24.61 -37.86 16.38
CA VAL A 180 23.98 -37.15 17.54
C VAL A 180 24.38 -35.69 17.31
N GLY A 181 23.53 -34.70 17.10
CA GLY A 181 22.18 -34.49 17.55
C GLY A 181 22.07 -33.00 17.86
N ASN A 182 20.95 -32.42 17.48
CA ASN A 182 20.40 -31.18 18.02
C ASN A 182 20.95 -29.80 17.59
N LYS A 183 19.98 -28.88 17.55
CA LYS A 183 20.06 -27.41 17.58
C LYS A 183 20.23 -26.68 16.24
N ARG A 184 19.06 -26.33 15.68
CA ARG A 184 18.63 -24.98 15.28
C ARG A 184 19.77 -23.97 15.05
N LYS A 185 19.88 -23.40 13.84
CA LYS A 185 19.94 -21.94 13.65
C LYS A 185 19.38 -21.50 12.27
N PRO A 186 18.81 -20.29 12.20
CA PRO A 186 18.19 -19.72 11.01
C PRO A 186 19.17 -18.87 10.18
N SER A 187 18.64 -18.36 9.07
CA SER A 187 19.02 -17.13 8.37
C SER A 187 20.17 -17.18 7.35
N ALA A 188 19.80 -16.98 6.09
CA ALA A 188 20.60 -16.29 5.10
C ALA A 188 19.68 -15.33 4.34
N PHE A 189 19.48 -14.14 4.91
CA PHE A 189 18.95 -12.99 4.19
C PHE A 189 20.11 -12.43 3.36
N ILE A 190 20.03 -12.60 2.04
CA ILE A 190 20.99 -12.08 1.07
C ILE A 190 20.84 -10.56 1.07
N ARG A 191 21.78 -9.86 1.71
CA ARG A 191 21.99 -8.43 1.50
C ARG A 191 22.71 -8.25 0.16
N LEU A 192 21.97 -7.86 -0.88
CA LEU A 192 22.57 -7.24 -2.06
C LEU A 192 23.24 -5.93 -1.63
N SER A 193 24.56 -5.85 -1.81
CA SER A 193 25.30 -4.60 -1.85
C SER A 193 25.08 -3.99 -3.23
N VAL A 194 24.32 -2.90 -3.29
CA VAL A 194 24.31 -1.98 -4.43
C VAL A 194 25.64 -1.21 -4.41
N SER A 195 26.41 -1.38 -5.46
CA SER A 195 27.62 -0.62 -5.74
C SER A 195 27.22 0.76 -6.27
N GLU A 196 27.70 1.81 -5.62
CA GLU A 196 27.66 3.18 -6.14
C GLU A 196 28.61 3.25 -7.33
N THR A 197 28.06 3.43 -8.52
CA THR A 197 28.83 3.60 -9.76
C THR A 197 29.00 5.11 -9.94
N SER A 198 30.21 5.58 -9.67
CA SER A 198 30.70 6.91 -10.06
C SER A 198 30.72 6.94 -11.59
N SER A 199 29.83 7.73 -12.19
CA SER A 199 29.83 7.95 -13.64
C SER A 199 30.34 9.36 -13.90
N SER A 200 31.57 9.43 -14.39
CA SER A 200 32.23 10.63 -14.91
C SER A 200 31.45 11.23 -16.08
N GLU A 201 31.42 12.56 -16.13
CA GLU A 201 31.08 13.35 -17.31
C GLU A 201 32.09 13.10 -18.45
N PRO A 202 31.61 12.79 -19.66
CA PRO A 202 32.35 13.05 -20.89
C PRO A 202 31.87 14.35 -21.55
N GLU A 203 32.81 15.24 -21.84
CA GLU A 203 32.64 16.36 -22.76
C GLU A 203 32.27 15.82 -24.16
N LEU A 204 31.19 16.33 -24.74
CA LEU A 204 30.74 15.99 -26.08
C LEU A 204 31.21 17.07 -27.07
N PRO A 205 31.74 16.69 -28.24
CA PRO A 205 31.96 17.60 -29.34
C PRO A 205 30.63 17.95 -30.03
N ASP A 206 30.47 19.24 -30.31
CA ASP A 206 29.52 19.79 -31.26
C ASP A 206 29.81 19.23 -32.66
N ASP A 207 28.82 18.60 -33.32
CA ASP A 207 28.58 18.68 -34.78
C ASP A 207 27.39 17.79 -35.24
N ILE A 208 26.30 18.47 -35.61
CA ILE A 208 25.48 18.30 -36.83
C ILE A 208 24.89 16.91 -37.14
N CYS A 209 23.56 16.79 -37.04
CA CYS A 209 22.70 16.51 -38.21
C CYS A 209 21.22 16.84 -37.94
N ASP A 210 20.74 17.90 -38.61
CA ASP A 210 19.36 18.10 -39.04
C ASP A 210 18.81 16.81 -39.68
N ASP A 211 17.78 16.22 -39.08
CA ASP A 211 16.80 15.43 -39.82
C ASP A 211 15.44 15.56 -39.12
N GLU A 212 14.72 16.59 -39.54
CA GLU A 212 13.31 16.87 -39.23
C GLU A 212 12.43 15.77 -39.83
N SER A 213 12.32 14.63 -39.14
CA SER A 213 11.24 13.67 -39.37
C SER A 213 10.24 13.72 -38.22
N ASP A 214 9.23 14.56 -38.45
CA ASP A 214 7.95 14.65 -37.76
C ASP A 214 7.28 13.26 -37.71
N MET A 215 7.53 12.54 -36.61
CA MET A 215 6.78 11.35 -36.21
C MET A 215 5.91 11.74 -35.02
N SER A 216 4.88 12.54 -35.30
CA SER A 216 3.70 12.68 -34.46
C SER A 216 3.04 11.31 -34.30
N LEU A 217 3.51 10.55 -33.32
CA LEU A 217 2.79 9.40 -32.80
C LEU A 217 1.55 9.96 -32.09
N ASP A 218 0.47 10.03 -32.85
CA ASP A 218 -0.91 10.09 -32.41
C ASP A 218 -1.17 8.87 -31.49
N LEU A 219 -0.70 9.00 -30.25
CA LEU A 219 -1.01 8.10 -29.16
C LEU A 219 -2.45 8.39 -28.78
N GLY A 220 -3.35 7.72 -29.52
CA GLY A 220 -4.79 7.73 -29.36
C GLY A 220 -5.18 7.99 -27.91
N GLU A 221 -5.86 9.11 -27.73
CA GLU A 221 -6.30 9.68 -26.46
C GLU A 221 -7.51 8.94 -25.88
N ASP A 222 -7.68 7.68 -26.28
CA ASP A 222 -8.81 6.87 -25.93
C ASP A 222 -8.44 5.91 -24.79
N ASP A 223 -9.32 5.91 -23.79
CA ASP A 223 -9.47 4.87 -22.78
C ASP A 223 -8.76 5.05 -21.43
N VAL A 224 -8.63 6.30 -20.97
CA VAL A 224 -8.95 6.56 -19.56
C VAL A 224 -10.42 6.94 -19.54
N VAL A 225 -11.29 5.92 -19.43
CA VAL A 225 -12.72 6.07 -19.18
C VAL A 225 -12.88 7.03 -18.01
N ALA A 226 -13.07 8.32 -18.34
CA ALA A 226 -13.68 9.31 -17.50
C ALA A 226 -15.01 8.66 -17.15
N SER A 227 -15.04 8.01 -16.00
CA SER A 227 -16.27 7.47 -15.47
C SER A 227 -17.13 8.70 -15.26
N ASP A 228 -18.01 8.95 -16.23
CA ASP A 228 -19.07 9.95 -16.27
C ASP A 228 -20.15 9.59 -15.22
N ARG A 229 -19.68 9.09 -14.08
CA ARG A 229 -20.44 8.99 -12.86
C ARG A 229 -20.64 10.43 -12.41
N PRO A 230 -21.88 10.86 -12.17
CA PRO A 230 -22.14 12.18 -11.66
C PRO A 230 -21.36 12.34 -10.36
N VAL A 231 -20.27 13.10 -10.42
CA VAL A 231 -19.54 13.52 -9.24
C VAL A 231 -20.57 14.28 -8.41
N SER A 232 -20.88 13.76 -7.23
CA SER A 232 -21.81 14.40 -6.32
C SER A 232 -21.42 15.88 -6.19
N PRO A 233 -22.37 16.82 -6.15
CA PRO A 233 -22.04 18.24 -6.13
C PRO A 233 -21.08 18.51 -4.97
N ILE A 234 -19.96 19.15 -5.27
CA ILE A 234 -18.93 19.48 -4.29
C ILE A 234 -19.53 20.50 -3.31
N GLN A 235 -19.53 20.17 -2.02
CA GLN A 235 -20.08 21.01 -0.96
C GLN A 235 -18.97 21.38 0.03
N ILE A 236 -19.06 22.60 0.59
CA ILE A 236 -18.16 23.08 1.65
C ILE A 236 -18.29 22.16 2.87
N GLY A 237 -17.16 21.81 3.49
CA GLY A 237 -17.10 20.93 4.65
C GLY A 237 -17.14 19.43 4.31
N LYS A 238 -17.22 19.05 3.03
CA LYS A 238 -17.13 17.64 2.60
C LYS A 238 -15.68 17.23 2.37
N PHE A 239 -15.42 15.94 2.52
CA PHE A 239 -14.13 15.34 2.24
C PHE A 239 -14.04 14.92 0.78
N VAL A 240 -12.89 15.19 0.16
CA VAL A 240 -12.63 14.91 -1.25
C VAL A 240 -11.29 14.20 -1.41
N LEU A 241 -11.17 13.42 -2.48
CA LEU A 241 -9.94 12.82 -2.95
C LEU A 241 -9.43 13.60 -4.15
N VAL A 242 -8.28 14.23 -3.98
CA VAL A 242 -7.64 15.08 -5.00
C VAL A 242 -6.48 14.32 -5.63
N LYS A 243 -6.38 14.36 -6.95
CA LYS A 243 -5.27 13.82 -7.73
C LYS A 243 -4.24 14.92 -7.98
N PHE A 244 -2.96 14.61 -7.73
CA PHE A 244 -1.83 15.45 -8.10
C PHE A 244 -0.90 14.68 -9.04
N GLU A 245 -0.53 15.33 -10.13
CA GLU A 245 0.41 14.77 -11.11
C GLU A 245 1.84 15.16 -10.72
N LEU A 246 2.58 14.20 -10.15
CA LEU A 246 3.94 14.43 -9.63
C LEU A 246 4.98 14.19 -10.73
N GLY A 247 4.95 14.98 -11.81
CA GLY A 247 5.98 14.97 -12.86
C GLY A 247 5.46 14.84 -14.30
N LYS A 248 6.39 14.68 -15.25
CA LYS A 248 6.09 14.64 -16.69
C LYS A 248 5.42 13.34 -17.16
N SER A 249 5.45 12.29 -16.34
CA SER A 249 4.85 11.00 -16.71
C SER A 249 3.43 10.91 -16.19
N LYS A 250 2.48 10.59 -17.08
CA LYS A 250 1.08 10.28 -16.74
C LYS A 250 0.95 9.16 -15.69
N SER A 251 1.99 8.35 -15.49
CA SER A 251 1.99 7.21 -14.55
C SER A 251 2.23 7.58 -13.08
N SER A 252 2.82 8.76 -12.79
CA SER A 252 3.19 9.16 -11.43
C SER A 252 2.14 10.06 -10.79
N CYS A 253 0.93 9.54 -10.64
CA CYS A 253 -0.16 10.22 -9.94
C CYS A 253 -0.10 9.89 -8.44
N VAL A 254 -0.26 10.92 -7.60
CA VAL A 254 -0.39 10.79 -6.14
C VAL A 254 -1.75 11.34 -5.75
N TYR A 255 -2.41 10.67 -4.80
CA TYR A 255 -3.72 11.10 -4.32
C TYR A 255 -3.62 11.57 -2.88
N TYR A 256 -4.36 12.62 -2.54
CA TYR A 256 -4.47 13.13 -1.19
C TYR A 256 -5.93 13.27 -0.80
N VAL A 257 -6.21 13.05 0.49
CA VAL A 257 -7.54 13.27 1.06
C VAL A 257 -7.55 14.64 1.72
N GLY A 258 -8.57 15.43 1.44
CA GLY A 258 -8.71 16.78 2.00
C GLY A 258 -10.14 17.13 2.34
N LEU A 259 -10.31 18.17 3.16
CA LEU A 259 -11.60 18.79 3.49
C LEU A 259 -11.72 20.10 2.72
N VAL A 260 -12.85 20.30 2.04
CA VAL A 260 -13.14 21.52 1.28
C VAL A 260 -13.50 22.64 2.25
N GLU A 261 -12.75 23.74 2.24
CA GLU A 261 -12.94 24.90 3.12
C GLU A 261 -13.73 26.02 2.41
N SER A 262 -13.34 26.36 1.18
CA SER A 262 -14.01 27.33 0.30
C SER A 262 -14.09 26.80 -1.13
N ILE A 263 -15.11 27.26 -1.87
CA ILE A 263 -15.30 26.93 -3.29
C ILE A 263 -15.53 28.25 -4.03
N ASP A 264 -14.62 28.57 -4.95
CA ASP A 264 -14.67 29.77 -5.78
C ASP A 264 -14.73 29.37 -7.25
N ASN A 265 -15.91 29.50 -7.86
CA ASN A 265 -16.17 29.17 -9.28
C ASN A 265 -15.65 27.79 -9.69
N ASP A 266 -14.45 27.66 -10.25
CA ASP A 266 -13.85 26.41 -10.72
C ASP A 266 -12.70 25.89 -9.86
N VAL A 267 -12.43 26.59 -8.77
CA VAL A 267 -11.30 26.34 -7.88
C VAL A 267 -11.82 26.13 -6.46
N ALA A 268 -11.20 25.23 -5.70
CA ALA A 268 -11.56 24.94 -4.33
C ALA A 268 -10.33 24.97 -3.43
N ASP A 269 -10.45 25.61 -2.27
CA ASP A 269 -9.41 25.53 -1.24
C ASP A 269 -9.64 24.31 -0.37
N VAL A 270 -8.63 23.45 -0.32
CA VAL A 270 -8.71 22.15 0.33
C VAL A 270 -7.64 22.06 1.42
N LYS A 271 -8.07 21.68 2.62
CA LYS A 271 -7.19 21.36 3.76
C LYS A 271 -6.87 19.87 3.77
N PHE A 272 -5.62 19.51 3.53
CA PHE A 272 -5.20 18.11 3.37
C PHE A 272 -4.96 17.39 4.69
N LEU A 273 -5.23 16.09 4.68
CA LEU A 273 -4.99 15.17 5.78
C LEU A 273 -3.81 14.24 5.45
N ARG A 274 -3.01 13.88 6.45
CA ARG A 274 -1.93 12.90 6.31
C ARG A 274 -2.41 11.50 6.68
N LYS A 275 -2.00 10.50 5.90
CA LYS A 275 -2.32 9.10 6.18
C LYS A 275 -1.40 8.53 7.27
N ILE A 276 -1.98 8.10 8.39
CA ILE A 276 -1.29 7.43 9.51
C ILE A 276 -1.94 6.06 9.72
N GLY A 277 -1.39 5.05 9.03
CA GLY A 277 -1.95 3.69 9.03
C GLY A 277 -3.31 3.65 8.32
N PRO A 278 -4.40 3.23 8.99
CA PRO A 278 -5.76 3.26 8.42
C PRO A 278 -6.50 4.58 8.66
N LYS A 279 -5.89 5.53 9.40
CA LYS A 279 -6.53 6.78 9.78
C LYS A 279 -5.94 7.95 9.01
N PHE A 280 -6.73 8.99 8.85
CA PHE A 280 -6.32 10.28 8.30
C PHE A 280 -6.35 11.33 9.41
N VAL A 281 -5.28 12.10 9.53
CA VAL A 281 -5.10 13.06 10.63
C VAL A 281 -4.65 14.38 10.05
N PHE A 282 -5.20 15.48 10.54
CA PHE A 282 -4.71 16.81 10.16
C PHE A 282 -3.29 17.02 10.71
N PRO A 283 -2.34 17.46 9.87
CA PRO A 283 -1.02 17.84 10.34
C PRO A 283 -1.10 19.03 11.31
N GLU A 284 -0.11 19.14 12.20
CA GLU A 284 0.00 20.26 13.16
C GLU A 284 0.20 21.61 12.44
N ILE A 285 0.96 21.59 11.34
CA ILE A 285 1.06 22.72 10.42
C ILE A 285 0.00 22.51 9.34
N GLU A 286 -0.94 23.45 9.23
CA GLU A 286 -2.03 23.36 8.27
C GLU A 286 -1.49 23.26 6.84
N ASP A 287 -1.91 22.21 6.14
CA ASP A 287 -1.54 21.94 4.76
C ASP A 287 -2.74 22.29 3.88
N LYS A 288 -2.76 23.53 3.36
CA LYS A 288 -3.84 24.05 2.50
C LYS A 288 -3.30 24.27 1.10
N ALA A 289 -4.09 23.88 0.09
CA ALA A 289 -3.82 24.28 -1.28
C ALA A 289 -5.12 24.53 -2.04
N THR A 290 -4.98 25.38 -3.04
CA THR A 290 -6.01 25.75 -4.01
C THR A 290 -5.94 24.75 -5.17
N VAL A 291 -7.06 24.11 -5.49
CA VAL A 291 -7.14 22.96 -6.40
C VAL A 291 -8.27 23.17 -7.40
N ASP A 292 -8.05 22.82 -8.66
CA ASP A 292 -9.08 22.87 -9.69
C ASP A 292 -10.12 21.77 -9.48
N LYS A 293 -11.40 22.06 -9.76
CA LYS A 293 -12.48 21.06 -9.70
C LYS A 293 -12.22 19.82 -10.57
N LYS A 294 -11.42 19.96 -11.62
CA LYS A 294 -11.02 18.87 -12.53
C LYS A 294 -10.13 17.82 -11.86
N ASP A 295 -9.34 18.23 -10.88
CA ASP A 295 -8.41 17.34 -10.15
C ASP A 295 -9.10 16.60 -9.00
N ILE A 296 -10.33 16.96 -8.67
CA ILE A 296 -11.15 16.28 -7.67
C ILE A 296 -11.77 15.04 -8.31
N VAL A 297 -11.25 13.88 -7.92
CA VAL A 297 -11.65 12.60 -8.52
C VAL A 297 -12.92 12.06 -7.85
N LEU A 298 -13.03 12.21 -6.53
CA LEU A 298 -14.09 11.60 -5.74
C LEU A 298 -14.49 12.46 -4.54
N VAL A 299 -15.79 12.65 -4.35
CA VAL A 299 -16.36 13.08 -3.06
C VAL A 299 -16.48 11.86 -2.15
N LEU A 300 -15.96 11.97 -0.93
CA LEU A 300 -15.94 10.90 0.07
C LEU A 300 -17.15 11.01 1.01
N PRO A 301 -17.65 9.88 1.53
CA PRO A 301 -18.65 9.90 2.59
C PRO A 301 -18.05 10.49 3.87
N ASP A 302 -18.93 10.99 4.75
CA ASP A 302 -18.49 11.56 6.03
C ASP A 302 -17.72 10.51 6.85
N PRO A 303 -16.52 10.83 7.36
CA PRO A 303 -15.69 9.87 8.06
C PRO A 303 -16.24 9.55 9.44
N SER A 304 -15.96 8.33 9.89
CA SER A 304 -16.08 7.99 11.31
C SER A 304 -14.90 8.58 12.09
N SER A 305 -15.19 9.38 13.12
CA SER A 305 -14.17 9.87 14.04
C SER A 305 -13.69 8.72 14.93
N SER A 306 -12.42 8.35 14.83
CA SER A 306 -11.85 7.26 15.62
C SER A 306 -10.73 7.76 16.54
N GLY A 307 -10.95 7.63 17.84
CA GLY A 307 -10.03 8.15 18.85
C GLY A 307 -10.42 9.54 19.32
N GLY A 308 -9.97 9.89 20.52
CA GLY A 308 -10.41 11.07 21.25
C GLY A 308 -9.98 11.04 22.72
N THR A 309 -9.53 9.88 23.21
CA THR A 309 -8.80 9.80 24.49
C THR A 309 -7.57 10.68 24.45
N ALA A 310 -7.21 11.30 25.59
CA ALA A 310 -6.04 12.18 25.75
C ALA A 310 -4.69 11.61 25.25
N ARG A 311 -4.59 10.29 25.03
CA ARG A 311 -3.39 9.61 24.52
C ARG A 311 -3.40 9.32 23.01
N SER A 312 -4.55 9.46 22.35
CA SER A 312 -4.75 9.13 20.94
C SER A 312 -5.17 10.37 20.17
N ILE A 313 -4.41 10.72 19.13
CA ILE A 313 -4.78 11.82 18.22
C ILE A 313 -6.11 11.45 17.55
N ALA A 314 -7.06 12.38 17.54
CA ALA A 314 -8.31 12.22 16.81
C ALA A 314 -8.00 12.03 15.32
N GLY A 315 -8.59 11.01 14.70
CA GLY A 315 -8.36 10.70 13.30
C GLY A 315 -9.64 10.26 12.60
N HIS A 316 -9.68 10.52 11.30
CA HIS A 316 -10.79 10.21 10.41
C HIS A 316 -10.58 8.83 9.76
N VAL A 317 -11.60 7.99 9.78
CA VAL A 317 -11.60 6.69 9.10
C VAL A 317 -12.78 6.66 8.14
N PHE A 318 -12.46 6.43 6.87
CA PHE A 318 -13.45 6.30 5.81
C PHE A 318 -13.76 4.82 5.56
N SER A 319 -15.02 4.52 5.26
CA SER A 319 -15.47 3.17 4.91
C SER A 319 -15.08 2.75 3.49
N ARG A 320 -14.63 3.70 2.67
CA ARG A 320 -14.30 3.48 1.26
C ARG A 320 -12.91 2.86 1.09
N ASP A 321 -12.80 1.91 0.16
CA ASP A 321 -11.53 1.27 -0.17
C ASP A 321 -10.63 2.17 -1.01
N PHE A 322 -9.40 2.37 -0.53
CA PHE A 322 -8.39 3.18 -1.20
C PHE A 322 -7.26 2.37 -1.85
N SER A 323 -7.39 1.04 -1.91
CA SER A 323 -6.30 0.18 -2.37
C SER A 323 -5.88 0.39 -3.82
N ALA A 324 -6.77 0.94 -4.65
CA ALA A 324 -6.47 1.29 -6.04
C ALA A 324 -5.69 2.61 -6.19
N PHE A 325 -5.67 3.45 -5.15
CA PHE A 325 -5.08 4.78 -5.20
C PHE A 325 -3.75 4.83 -4.45
N ASN A 326 -2.75 5.47 -5.03
CA ASN A 326 -1.48 5.75 -4.37
C ASN A 326 -1.62 6.95 -3.43
N ILE A 327 -2.22 6.73 -2.26
CA ILE A 327 -2.48 7.77 -1.26
C ILE A 327 -1.25 8.02 -0.40
N LYS A 328 -0.86 9.29 -0.29
CA LYS A 328 0.18 9.76 0.64
C LYS A 328 -0.41 10.44 1.87
#